data_AF-A0A382QDT4-F1
#
_entry.id   AF-A0A382QDT4-F1
#
_cell.length_a   1.000
_cell.length_b   1.000
_cell.length_c   1.000
_cell.angle_alpha   90.00
_cell.angle_beta   90.00
_cell.angle_gamma   90.00
#
_symmetry.space_group_name_H-M   'P 1'
#
loop_
_entity.id
_entity.type
_entity.pdbx_description
1 polymer ?
#
loop_
_entity_poly.entity_id
_entity_poly.type
_entity_poly.pdbx_seq_one_letter_code
_entity_poly.pdbx_strand_id
1 'polypeptide(L)'
;MRLTGPLSLIVSLAVFPLICAASSQPQQLGDPLPETIQKGDLVVGTEEFVRVPQTSDSSEGGQTNPAYARIQYLVPVGDGSSRLALNDLRGPLYLTDERGRTPAVFLDLRDENVGFDDSMFPNETGLVSVAFHPQFGHAGTPGFGKFYTAYSAGSDTGIADYLESDAVSHESVIR
;
A
#
# COMPACT_ATOMS: atom_id res chain seq x y z
N MET A 1 12.73 90.68 19.13
CA MET A 1 11.79 90.90 18.00
C MET A 1 11.48 89.55 17.37
N ARG A 2 10.21 89.15 17.42
CA ARG A 2 9.72 87.90 16.82
C ARG A 2 9.42 88.17 15.34
N LEU A 3 9.95 87.35 14.43
CA LEU A 3 9.37 87.18 13.10
C LEU A 3 9.05 85.70 12.90
N THR A 4 7.75 85.43 12.89
CA THR A 4 7.08 84.19 12.55
C THR A 4 6.85 84.13 11.05
N GLY A 5 7.21 83.02 10.41
CA GLY A 5 6.73 82.66 9.07
C GLY A 5 6.52 81.14 9.03
N PRO A 6 5.37 80.61 8.58
CA PRO A 6 5.17 79.17 8.49
C PRO A 6 5.81 78.65 7.21
N LEU A 7 6.73 77.69 7.34
CA LEU A 7 7.24 76.92 6.21
C LEU A 7 6.21 75.82 5.90
N SER A 8 5.50 75.95 4.78
CA SER A 8 4.55 74.93 4.31
C SER A 8 5.34 73.77 3.71
N LEU A 9 5.33 72.61 4.39
CA LEU A 9 6.00 71.39 3.93
C LEU A 9 5.05 70.61 3.01
N ILE A 10 5.28 70.67 1.69
CA ILE A 10 4.57 69.82 0.73
C ILE A 10 5.20 68.42 0.79
N VAL A 11 4.50 67.46 1.40
CA VAL A 11 4.87 66.05 1.36
C VAL A 11 4.40 65.48 0.02
N SER A 12 5.34 65.25 -0.90
CA SER A 12 5.07 64.53 -2.14
C SER A 12 5.07 63.03 -1.85
N LEU A 13 3.90 62.40 -1.96
CA LEU A 13 3.72 60.96 -1.74
C LEU A 13 4.26 60.21 -2.96
N ALA A 14 5.50 59.71 -2.90
CA ALA A 14 6.07 58.86 -3.92
C ALA A 14 5.42 57.47 -3.86
N VAL A 15 4.52 57.18 -4.79
CA VAL A 15 3.95 55.84 -4.99
C VAL A 15 5.01 54.98 -5.66
N PHE A 16 5.68 54.12 -4.89
CA PHE A 16 6.53 53.07 -5.43
C PHE A 16 5.63 51.92 -5.94
N PRO A 17 5.74 51.51 -7.21
CA PRO A 17 5.03 50.32 -7.68
C PRO A 17 5.62 49.08 -7.01
N LEU A 18 4.76 48.35 -6.30
CA LEU A 18 5.08 47.05 -5.73
C LEU A 18 5.28 46.07 -6.89
N ILE A 19 6.53 45.74 -7.19
CA ILE A 19 6.85 44.67 -8.16
C ILE A 19 6.52 43.35 -7.47
N CYS A 20 5.32 42.84 -7.69
CA CYS A 20 4.99 41.46 -7.38
C CYS A 20 5.84 40.57 -8.29
N ALA A 21 6.89 39.95 -7.75
CA ALA A 21 7.57 38.85 -8.42
C ALA A 21 6.58 37.69 -8.53
N ALA A 22 5.95 37.55 -9.70
CA ALA A 22 5.18 36.37 -10.02
C ALA A 22 6.14 35.16 -9.96
N SER A 23 5.91 34.26 -9.01
CA SER A 23 6.59 32.97 -8.97
C SER A 23 6.37 32.27 -10.30
N SER A 24 7.45 32.07 -11.08
CA SER A 24 7.40 31.26 -12.29
C SER A 24 6.90 29.88 -11.91
N GLN A 25 5.73 29.47 -12.42
CA GLN A 25 5.29 28.10 -12.27
C GLN A 25 6.37 27.18 -12.85
N PRO A 26 6.77 26.10 -12.15
CA PRO A 26 7.72 25.15 -12.70
C PRO A 26 7.19 24.65 -14.04
N GLN A 27 8.02 24.79 -15.08
CA GLN A 27 7.67 24.38 -16.43
C GLN A 27 7.33 22.89 -16.43
N GLN A 28 6.23 22.52 -17.08
CA GLN A 28 5.82 21.13 -17.22
C GLN A 28 6.97 20.31 -17.80
N LEU A 29 7.34 19.23 -17.10
CA LEU A 29 8.34 18.30 -17.61
C LEU A 29 7.81 17.69 -18.92
N GLY A 30 8.59 17.80 -19.99
CA GLY A 30 8.27 17.12 -21.23
C GLY A 30 8.37 15.60 -21.06
N ASP A 31 7.80 14.86 -22.01
CA ASP A 31 8.01 13.43 -22.11
C ASP A 31 9.53 13.14 -22.24
N PRO A 32 10.16 12.44 -21.29
CA PRO A 32 11.58 12.13 -21.36
C PRO A 32 11.90 11.09 -22.45
N LEU A 33 10.91 10.37 -22.97
CA LEU A 33 11.04 9.35 -24.01
C LEU A 33 10.00 9.59 -25.13
N PRO A 34 10.15 10.68 -25.91
CA PRO A 34 9.16 11.09 -26.90
C PRO A 34 9.08 10.14 -28.11
N GLU A 35 10.04 9.24 -28.26
CA GLU A 35 10.08 8.24 -29.32
C GLU A 35 9.43 6.93 -28.89
N THR A 36 8.84 6.20 -29.84
CA THR A 36 8.27 4.88 -29.58
C THR A 36 9.36 3.91 -29.15
N ILE A 37 9.19 3.30 -27.97
CA ILE A 37 10.08 2.24 -27.46
C ILE A 37 10.11 1.07 -28.44
N GLN A 38 11.28 0.80 -29.01
CA GLN A 38 11.48 -0.34 -29.91
C GLN A 38 11.62 -1.64 -29.09
N LYS A 39 11.07 -2.75 -29.61
CA LYS A 39 11.30 -4.06 -29.01
C LYS A 39 12.75 -4.48 -29.24
N GLY A 40 13.47 -4.80 -28.16
CA GLY A 40 14.80 -5.41 -28.24
C GLY A 40 14.73 -6.93 -28.37
N ASP A 41 15.91 -7.57 -28.39
CA ASP A 41 16.05 -9.03 -28.57
C ASP A 41 15.90 -9.84 -27.28
N LEU A 42 15.72 -9.17 -26.13
CA LEU A 42 15.54 -9.85 -24.84
C LEU A 42 14.20 -10.59 -24.80
N VAL A 43 14.28 -11.88 -24.55
CA VAL A 43 13.12 -12.76 -24.37
C VAL A 43 13.11 -13.34 -22.95
N VAL A 44 11.93 -13.46 -22.36
CA VAL A 44 11.72 -14.04 -21.03
C VAL A 44 11.02 -15.38 -21.21
N GLY A 45 11.67 -16.45 -20.75
CA GLY A 45 11.04 -17.76 -20.59
C GLY A 45 10.35 -17.84 -19.24
N THR A 46 9.21 -18.54 -19.18
CA THR A 46 8.51 -18.83 -17.92
C THR A 46 8.38 -20.34 -17.77
N GLU A 47 8.45 -20.80 -16.52
CA GLU A 47 8.15 -22.17 -16.14
C GLU A 47 7.05 -22.17 -15.07
N GLU A 48 6.25 -23.24 -15.05
CA GLU A 48 5.27 -23.41 -13.99
C GLU A 48 6.00 -23.75 -12.68
N PHE A 49 5.82 -22.89 -11.67
CA PHE A 49 6.44 -23.07 -10.36
C PHE A 49 5.50 -23.72 -9.35
N VAL A 50 4.36 -23.09 -9.08
CA VAL A 50 3.37 -23.56 -8.11
C VAL A 50 1.98 -23.07 -8.46
N ARG A 51 0.95 -23.88 -8.14
CA ARG A 51 -0.46 -23.49 -8.24
C ARG A 51 -1.12 -23.64 -6.87
N VAL A 52 -1.72 -22.57 -6.37
CA VAL A 52 -2.56 -22.58 -5.17
C VAL A 52 -3.94 -23.20 -5.49
N PRO A 53 -4.69 -23.70 -4.49
CA PRO A 53 -6.07 -24.15 -4.69
C PRO A 53 -6.97 -23.06 -5.31
N GLN A 54 -8.02 -23.49 -6.02
CA GLN A 54 -9.01 -22.57 -6.55
C GLN A 54 -9.78 -21.89 -5.40
N THR A 55 -9.97 -20.58 -5.50
CA THR A 55 -10.81 -19.80 -4.59
C THR A 55 -11.97 -19.17 -5.37
N SER A 56 -13.05 -18.84 -4.68
CA SER A 56 -14.25 -18.21 -5.25
C SER A 56 -14.48 -16.86 -4.62
N ASP A 57 -15.10 -15.95 -5.37
CA ASP A 57 -15.49 -14.65 -4.85
C ASP A 57 -16.60 -14.79 -3.81
N SER A 58 -16.51 -14.00 -2.74
CA SER A 58 -17.60 -13.80 -1.79
C SER A 58 -18.68 -12.89 -2.36
N SER A 59 -18.30 -11.91 -3.20
CA SER A 59 -19.20 -10.95 -3.81
C SER A 59 -20.06 -11.59 -4.90
N GLU A 60 -21.38 -11.39 -4.83
CA GLU A 60 -22.29 -11.75 -5.92
C GLU A 60 -22.20 -10.73 -7.08
N GLY A 61 -22.56 -11.15 -8.30
CA GLY A 61 -22.77 -10.23 -9.42
C GLY A 61 -21.59 -10.01 -10.39
N GLY A 62 -20.48 -10.75 -10.25
CA GLY A 62 -19.42 -10.78 -11.27
C GLY A 62 -18.69 -9.45 -11.45
N GLN A 63 -18.41 -8.75 -10.35
CA GLN A 63 -17.67 -7.48 -10.34
C GLN A 63 -16.17 -7.64 -10.71
N THR A 64 -15.74 -8.87 -10.95
CA THR A 64 -14.35 -9.29 -11.10
C THR A 64 -14.19 -10.22 -12.30
N ASN A 65 -12.93 -10.42 -12.70
CA ASN A 65 -12.60 -11.46 -13.68
C ASN A 65 -12.68 -12.87 -13.06
N PRO A 66 -12.89 -13.94 -13.87
CA PRO A 66 -12.96 -15.32 -13.39
C PRO A 66 -11.56 -15.90 -13.07
N ALA A 67 -10.82 -15.23 -12.19
CA ALA A 67 -9.50 -15.65 -11.75
C ALA A 67 -9.58 -16.93 -10.90
N TYR A 68 -8.73 -17.91 -11.21
CA TYR A 68 -8.63 -19.18 -10.47
C TYR A 68 -8.29 -18.95 -8.99
N ALA A 69 -7.37 -18.02 -8.73
CA ALA A 69 -6.99 -17.51 -7.42
C ALA A 69 -6.53 -16.05 -7.58
N ARG A 70 -6.61 -15.23 -6.53
CA ARG A 70 -6.14 -13.83 -6.56
C ARG A 70 -4.85 -13.65 -5.76
N ILE A 71 -3.79 -14.30 -6.23
CA ILE A 71 -2.47 -14.23 -5.61
C ILE A 71 -1.89 -12.81 -5.70
N GLN A 72 -1.34 -12.29 -4.60
CA GLN A 72 -0.73 -10.95 -4.56
C GLN A 72 0.79 -11.03 -4.43
N TYR A 73 1.29 -11.71 -3.39
CA TYR A 73 2.72 -11.78 -3.10
C TYR A 73 3.19 -13.22 -2.87
N LEU A 74 4.46 -13.45 -3.17
CA LEU A 74 5.24 -14.62 -2.79
C LEU A 74 6.46 -14.12 -2.01
N VAL A 75 6.49 -14.34 -0.69
CA VAL A 75 7.54 -13.81 0.19
C VAL A 75 8.24 -14.91 0.97
N PRO A 76 9.55 -14.81 1.22
CA PRO A 76 10.23 -15.76 2.10
C PRO A 76 9.78 -15.57 3.56
N VAL A 77 9.68 -16.68 4.29
CA VAL A 77 9.41 -16.65 5.75
C VAL A 77 10.61 -16.07 6.53
N GLY A 78 11.84 -16.21 5.99
CA GLY A 78 13.03 -15.59 6.58
C GLY A 78 13.62 -16.32 7.80
N ASP A 79 13.24 -17.57 8.01
CA ASP A 79 13.67 -18.40 9.16
C ASP A 79 14.70 -19.50 8.81
N GLY A 80 15.26 -19.47 7.60
CA GLY A 80 16.19 -20.48 7.10
C GLY A 80 15.53 -21.79 6.63
N SER A 81 14.19 -21.88 6.61
CA SER A 81 13.47 -23.09 6.18
C SER A 81 13.23 -23.20 4.67
N SER A 82 13.63 -22.22 3.87
CA SER A 82 13.28 -22.07 2.45
C SER A 82 11.77 -22.04 2.17
N ARG A 83 10.93 -21.85 3.20
CA ARG A 83 9.49 -21.69 3.02
C ARG A 83 9.17 -20.33 2.42
N LEU A 84 8.21 -20.35 1.52
CA LEU A 84 7.63 -19.16 0.89
C LEU A 84 6.15 -19.07 1.26
N ALA A 85 5.67 -17.87 1.51
CA ALA A 85 4.28 -17.58 1.80
C ALA A 85 3.60 -16.92 0.60
N LEU A 86 2.41 -17.41 0.23
CA LEU A 86 1.55 -16.84 -0.81
C LEU A 86 0.23 -16.38 -0.19
N ASN A 87 -0.13 -15.12 -0.35
CA ASN A 87 -1.47 -14.66 0.00
C ASN A 87 -2.40 -14.63 -1.22
N ASP A 88 -3.60 -15.15 -1.04
CA ASP A 88 -4.75 -14.93 -1.91
C ASP A 88 -5.60 -13.81 -1.31
N LEU A 89 -5.94 -12.81 -2.12
CA LEU A 89 -6.79 -11.69 -1.72
C LEU A 89 -8.10 -12.17 -1.05
N ARG A 90 -8.63 -13.32 -1.46
CA ARG A 90 -9.86 -13.91 -0.90
C ARG A 90 -9.70 -14.52 0.50
N GLY A 91 -8.56 -14.37 1.17
CA GLY A 91 -8.38 -14.69 2.59
C GLY A 91 -7.31 -15.74 2.93
N PRO A 92 -7.14 -16.81 2.13
CA PRO A 92 -6.12 -17.82 2.43
C PRO A 92 -4.68 -17.32 2.30
N LEU A 93 -3.86 -17.67 3.28
CA LEU A 93 -2.41 -17.58 3.27
C LEU A 93 -1.83 -18.99 3.21
N TYR A 94 -1.09 -19.29 2.15
CA TYR A 94 -0.47 -20.59 1.94
C TYR A 94 1.03 -20.56 2.23
N LEU A 95 1.59 -21.72 2.57
CA LEU A 95 3.02 -21.98 2.56
C LEU A 95 3.37 -23.00 1.48
N THR A 96 4.44 -22.70 0.75
CA THR A 96 5.17 -23.60 -0.15
C THR A 96 6.66 -23.54 0.19
N ASP A 97 7.53 -23.99 -0.70
CA ASP A 97 8.97 -23.81 -0.62
C ASP A 97 9.56 -23.41 -1.97
N GLU A 98 10.86 -23.15 -1.99
CA GLU A 98 11.63 -22.81 -3.21
C GLU A 98 11.63 -23.90 -4.29
N ARG A 99 11.05 -25.08 -4.02
CA ARG A 99 10.87 -26.17 -5.00
C ARG A 99 9.44 -26.26 -5.53
N GLY A 100 8.55 -25.36 -5.12
CA GLY A 100 7.16 -25.33 -5.58
C GLY A 100 6.34 -26.50 -5.04
N ARG A 101 6.61 -26.99 -3.83
CA ARG A 101 5.76 -28.01 -3.19
C ARG A 101 4.30 -27.57 -3.16
N THR A 102 3.38 -28.54 -3.22
CA THR A 102 1.93 -28.29 -3.12
C THR A 102 1.64 -27.36 -1.92
N PRO A 103 0.99 -26.20 -2.15
CA PRO A 103 0.75 -25.24 -1.09
C PRO A 103 -0.14 -25.81 0.02
N ALA A 104 0.27 -25.60 1.27
CA ALA A 104 -0.52 -25.91 2.45
C ALA A 104 -1.11 -24.62 3.04
N VAL A 105 -2.36 -24.65 3.50
CA VAL A 105 -2.96 -23.51 4.20
C VAL A 105 -2.22 -23.31 5.53
N PHE A 106 -1.74 -22.09 5.77
CA PHE A 106 -1.07 -21.67 7.00
C PHE A 106 -1.98 -20.82 7.88
N LEU A 107 -2.79 -19.97 7.26
CA LEU A 107 -3.85 -19.19 7.89
C LEU A 107 -4.96 -19.01 6.86
N ASP A 108 -6.21 -19.01 7.30
CA ASP A 108 -7.34 -18.64 6.46
C ASP A 108 -8.20 -17.61 7.19
N LEU A 109 -8.09 -16.34 6.78
CA LEU A 109 -8.80 -15.25 7.45
C LEU A 109 -10.33 -15.41 7.41
N ARG A 110 -10.86 -16.23 6.50
CA ARG A 110 -12.30 -16.53 6.41
C ARG A 110 -12.80 -17.34 7.60
N ASP A 111 -11.90 -18.12 8.21
CA ASP A 111 -12.21 -18.97 9.38
C ASP A 111 -11.91 -18.24 10.71
N GLU A 112 -11.36 -17.04 10.66
CA GLU A 112 -10.97 -16.26 11.83
C GLU A 112 -12.03 -15.20 12.18
N ASN A 113 -12.29 -15.02 13.48
CA ASN A 113 -13.22 -14.01 13.97
C ASN A 113 -12.57 -12.62 14.08
N VAL A 114 -12.07 -12.12 12.95
CA VAL A 114 -11.27 -10.87 12.86
C VAL A 114 -11.89 -9.81 11.94
N GLY A 115 -13.15 -10.03 11.52
CA GLY A 115 -13.91 -9.07 10.72
C GLY A 115 -13.53 -9.02 9.24
N PHE A 116 -12.82 -10.03 8.73
CA PHE A 116 -12.38 -10.13 7.33
C PHE A 116 -13.53 -9.88 6.34
N ASP A 117 -13.31 -9.00 5.36
CA ASP A 117 -14.26 -8.66 4.32
C ASP A 117 -13.53 -8.36 2.99
N ASP A 118 -13.89 -9.09 1.94
CA ASP A 118 -13.40 -8.93 0.56
C ASP A 118 -14.54 -8.58 -0.43
N SER A 119 -15.71 -8.16 0.08
CA SER A 119 -16.91 -7.96 -0.74
C SER A 119 -16.97 -6.61 -1.45
N MET A 120 -16.44 -5.54 -0.84
CA MET A 120 -16.45 -4.19 -1.39
C MET A 120 -15.19 -3.93 -2.20
N PHE A 121 -15.28 -3.56 -3.47
CA PHE A 121 -14.11 -3.48 -4.37
C PHE A 121 -13.27 -4.78 -4.38
N PRO A 122 -13.84 -5.93 -4.77
CA PRO A 122 -13.26 -7.28 -4.63
C PRO A 122 -11.96 -7.55 -5.43
N ASN A 123 -11.46 -6.56 -6.17
CA ASN A 123 -10.13 -6.59 -6.80
C ASN A 123 -9.04 -5.92 -5.94
N GLU A 124 -9.42 -5.27 -4.85
CA GLU A 124 -8.55 -4.43 -4.00
C GLU A 124 -8.68 -4.76 -2.51
N THR A 125 -9.81 -5.32 -2.06
CA THR A 125 -10.07 -5.67 -0.66
C THR A 125 -9.89 -7.15 -0.38
N GLY A 126 -9.50 -7.46 0.85
CA GLY A 126 -9.24 -8.81 1.35
C GLY A 126 -7.84 -8.91 1.95
N LEU A 127 -7.16 -10.07 1.88
CA LEU A 127 -5.82 -10.26 2.44
C LEU A 127 -4.78 -9.69 1.49
N VAL A 128 -4.31 -8.48 1.77
CA VAL A 128 -3.43 -7.75 0.85
C VAL A 128 -1.94 -8.01 1.09
N SER A 129 -1.52 -8.31 2.33
CA SER A 129 -0.09 -8.47 2.65
C SER A 129 0.16 -9.35 3.87
N VAL A 130 1.38 -9.89 3.92
CA VAL A 130 1.95 -10.61 5.06
C VAL A 130 3.41 -10.23 5.26
N ALA A 131 3.84 -10.09 6.50
CA ALA A 131 5.24 -9.91 6.88
C ALA A 131 5.60 -10.80 8.07
N PHE A 132 6.72 -11.51 8.00
CA PHE A 132 7.24 -12.30 9.11
C PHE A 132 8.21 -11.45 9.93
N HIS A 133 8.13 -11.53 11.25
CA HIS A 133 9.11 -10.87 12.10
C HIS A 133 10.52 -11.41 11.80
N PRO A 134 11.59 -10.61 11.79
CA PRO A 134 12.96 -11.09 11.50
C PRO A 134 13.44 -12.23 12.43
N GLN A 135 12.79 -12.39 13.58
CA GLN A 135 13.06 -13.44 14.55
C GLN A 135 12.03 -14.59 14.54
N PHE A 136 11.18 -14.69 13.51
CA PHE A 136 10.06 -15.65 13.44
C PHE A 136 10.48 -17.09 13.78
N GLY A 137 11.61 -17.56 13.23
CA GLY A 137 12.15 -18.90 13.48
C GLY A 137 13.06 -19.05 14.70
N HIS A 138 13.30 -17.99 15.47
CA HIS A 138 14.30 -17.98 16.54
C HIS A 138 13.66 -18.23 17.90
N ALA A 139 13.52 -19.51 18.29
CA ALA A 139 12.92 -19.91 19.56
C ALA A 139 13.55 -19.16 20.75
N GLY A 140 12.71 -18.67 21.66
CA GLY A 140 13.13 -17.93 22.86
C GLY A 140 13.38 -16.42 22.64
N THR A 141 13.24 -15.92 21.41
CA THR A 141 13.31 -14.46 21.14
C THR A 141 11.92 -13.81 21.21
N PRO A 142 11.83 -12.48 21.45
CA PRO A 142 10.54 -11.77 21.48
C PRO A 142 9.73 -11.86 20.18
N GLY A 143 10.38 -12.14 19.05
CA GLY A 143 9.76 -12.25 17.74
C GLY A 143 9.45 -13.66 17.28
N PHE A 144 9.71 -14.68 18.10
CA PHE A 144 9.42 -16.06 17.74
C PHE A 144 7.94 -16.26 17.43
N GLY A 145 7.63 -16.85 16.27
CA GLY A 145 6.27 -17.13 15.82
C GLY A 145 5.44 -15.90 15.42
N LYS A 146 6.01 -14.69 15.43
CA LYS A 146 5.29 -13.46 15.08
C LYS A 146 5.31 -13.18 13.59
N PHE A 147 4.13 -12.99 13.02
CA PHE A 147 3.92 -12.48 11.68
C PHE A 147 2.74 -11.50 11.72
N TYR A 148 2.64 -10.67 10.70
CA TYR A 148 1.70 -9.57 10.61
C TYR A 148 1.00 -9.66 9.27
N THR A 149 -0.31 -9.43 9.25
CA THR A 149 -1.09 -9.33 8.01
C THR A 149 -1.68 -7.93 7.89
N ALA A 150 -1.94 -7.53 6.65
CA ALA A 150 -2.81 -6.40 6.37
C ALA A 150 -3.98 -6.94 5.55
N TYR A 151 -5.20 -6.65 6.00
CA TYR A 151 -6.41 -7.12 5.35
C TYR A 151 -7.55 -6.11 5.49
N SER A 152 -8.56 -6.23 4.63
CA SER A 152 -9.77 -5.42 4.70
C SER A 152 -10.77 -6.02 5.69
N ALA A 153 -11.35 -5.17 6.52
CA ALA A 153 -12.33 -5.55 7.51
C ALA A 153 -13.55 -4.62 7.47
N GLY A 154 -14.70 -5.12 7.89
CA GLY A 154 -15.90 -4.29 8.07
C GLY A 154 -15.65 -3.18 9.09
N SER A 155 -16.14 -1.97 8.82
CA SER A 155 -15.86 -0.79 9.66
C SER A 155 -16.44 -0.86 11.09
N ASP A 156 -17.34 -1.80 11.35
CA ASP A 156 -17.97 -2.07 12.64
C ASP A 156 -17.35 -3.27 13.40
N THR A 157 -16.30 -3.90 12.84
CA THR A 157 -15.77 -5.19 13.36
C THR A 157 -14.64 -5.07 14.37
N GLY A 158 -14.12 -3.86 14.62
CA GLY A 158 -13.01 -3.65 15.56
C GLY A 158 -12.77 -2.19 15.92
N ILE A 159 -11.93 -1.97 16.93
CA ILE A 159 -11.44 -0.63 17.28
C ILE A 159 -10.00 -0.51 16.80
N ALA A 160 -9.77 0.46 15.93
CA ALA A 160 -8.47 0.90 15.49
C ALA A 160 -7.54 1.17 16.68
N ASP A 161 -6.44 0.44 16.74
CA ASP A 161 -5.44 0.58 17.79
C ASP A 161 -4.10 1.12 17.28
N TYR A 162 -3.98 1.31 15.96
CA TYR A 162 -2.93 2.10 15.34
C TYR A 162 -3.45 3.49 15.02
N LEU A 163 -3.17 4.43 15.92
CA LEU A 163 -3.70 5.78 15.90
C LEU A 163 -2.55 6.78 15.91
N GLU A 164 -1.67 6.74 14.91
CA GLU A 164 -0.40 7.48 15.00
C GLU A 164 -0.59 9.00 15.12
N SER A 165 -1.60 9.57 14.47
CA SER A 165 -2.38 10.77 14.88
C SER A 165 -3.16 11.31 13.67
N ASP A 166 -4.45 10.99 13.60
CA ASP A 166 -5.51 11.50 12.72
C ASP A 166 -5.15 12.47 11.54
N ALA A 167 -5.41 12.02 10.31
CA ALA A 167 -6.13 12.85 9.33
C ALA A 167 -6.87 11.98 8.28
N VAL A 168 -8.18 11.82 8.47
CA VAL A 168 -9.24 11.36 7.51
C VAL A 168 -9.27 9.87 7.12
N SER A 169 -9.13 9.02 8.13
CA SER A 169 -9.63 7.65 8.30
C SER A 169 -10.23 6.80 7.14
N HIS A 170 -9.59 5.63 6.92
CA HIS A 170 -10.22 4.36 6.54
C HIS A 170 -10.01 3.31 7.68
N GLU A 171 -10.30 3.74 8.92
CA GLU A 171 -9.96 3.17 10.25
C GLU A 171 -9.22 1.80 10.27
N SER A 172 -7.91 1.89 10.43
CA SER A 172 -6.92 0.81 10.53
C SER A 172 -7.04 -0.02 11.81
N VAL A 173 -6.94 -1.35 11.78
CA VAL A 173 -6.67 -2.13 13.01
C VAL A 173 -5.50 -3.09 12.83
N ILE A 174 -4.58 -3.01 13.78
CA ILE A 174 -3.40 -3.84 13.99
C ILE A 174 -3.74 -4.96 14.98
N ARG A 175 -3.00 -6.07 14.97
CA ARG A 175 -2.42 -6.76 16.16
C ARG A 175 -1.76 -8.08 15.79
#